data_AF-A0A951WVZ2-F1
#
_entry.id   AF-A0A951WVZ2-F1
#
_cell.length_a   1.000
_cell.length_b   1.000
_cell.length_c   1.000
_cell.angle_alpha   90.00
_cell.angle_beta   90.00
_cell.angle_gamma   90.00
#
_symmetry.space_group_name_H-M   'P 1'
#
loop_
_entity.id
_entity.type
_entity.pdbx_description
1 polymer ?
#
loop_
_entity_poly.entity_id
_entity_poly.type
_entity_poly.pdbx_seq_one_letter_code
_entity_poly.pdbx_strand_id
1 'polypeptide(L)'
;MHIREYQAWLEAWDRQRTWEQVTLGHTLLHALEELGEISKLVQMIEGYREPNPQDKEQLRHDLALELSDLQVMIFKIAYLSGIDMEEAMVRGQQKADQRFPDPATGAEDRDAYWRRFRAYLREAGLE
;
A
#
# COMPACT_ATOMS: atom_id res chain seq x y z
N MET A 1 10.24 -7.40 -14.11
CA MET A 1 10.56 -8.36 -13.05
C MET A 1 9.27 -9.02 -12.61
N HIS A 2 9.28 -10.35 -12.53
CA HIS A 2 8.25 -11.11 -11.82
C HIS A 2 8.41 -10.92 -10.29
N ILE A 3 7.34 -11.10 -9.52
CA ILE A 3 7.30 -10.75 -8.09
C ILE A 3 8.37 -11.53 -7.30
N ARG A 4 8.51 -12.82 -7.58
CA ARG A 4 9.54 -13.68 -6.99
C ARG A 4 10.96 -13.22 -7.33
N GLU A 5 11.18 -12.76 -8.56
CA GLU A 5 12.51 -12.27 -9.00
C GLU A 5 12.90 -11.00 -8.24
N TYR A 6 11.96 -10.07 -8.08
CA TYR A 6 12.21 -8.86 -7.31
C TYR A 6 12.51 -9.17 -5.84
N GLN A 7 11.73 -10.07 -5.23
CA GLN A 7 11.96 -10.51 -3.85
C GLN A 7 13.35 -11.13 -3.68
N ALA A 8 13.78 -12.01 -4.59
CA ALA A 8 15.09 -12.65 -4.55
C ALA A 8 16.23 -11.64 -4.76
N TRP A 9 16.05 -10.68 -5.67
CA TRP A 9 17.01 -9.59 -5.85
C TRP A 9 17.15 -8.75 -4.58
N LEU A 10 16.03 -8.39 -3.94
CA LEU A 10 16.03 -7.59 -2.72
C LEU A 10 16.75 -8.33 -1.59
N GLU A 11 16.43 -9.61 -1.38
CA GLU A 11 17.10 -10.42 -0.35
C GLU A 11 18.62 -10.46 -0.58
N ALA A 12 19.06 -10.72 -1.81
CA ALA A 12 20.48 -10.75 -2.13
C ALA A 12 21.16 -9.38 -1.90
N TRP A 13 20.49 -8.29 -2.27
CA TRP A 13 20.98 -6.93 -2.10
C TRP A 13 21.08 -6.52 -0.62
N ASP A 14 20.09 -6.90 0.19
CA ASP A 14 20.01 -6.60 1.63
C ASP A 14 21.05 -7.42 2.42
N ARG A 15 21.24 -8.70 2.06
CA ARG A 15 22.27 -9.58 2.66
C ARG A 15 23.71 -9.11 2.41
N GLN A 16 23.98 -8.57 1.22
CA GLN A 16 25.29 -7.96 0.93
C GLN A 16 25.63 -6.78 1.84
N ARG A 17 24.61 -6.18 2.46
CA ARG A 17 24.73 -5.03 3.36
C ARG A 17 24.59 -5.41 4.82
N THR A 18 24.50 -6.71 5.14
CA THR A 18 24.26 -7.22 6.50
C THR A 18 22.95 -6.74 7.14
N TRP A 19 22.03 -6.21 6.32
CA TRP A 19 20.78 -5.62 6.79
C TRP A 19 19.70 -6.67 7.07
N GLU A 20 19.91 -7.93 6.68
CA GLU A 20 19.07 -9.06 7.05
C GLU A 20 19.09 -9.31 8.56
N GLN A 21 20.07 -8.75 9.27
CA GLN A 21 20.20 -8.83 10.73
C GLN A 21 19.28 -7.84 11.45
N VAL A 22 18.68 -6.88 10.73
CA VAL A 22 17.64 -6.02 11.28
C VAL A 22 16.41 -6.87 11.59
N THR A 23 15.98 -6.84 12.84
CA THR A 23 14.85 -7.67 13.30
C THR A 23 13.56 -7.39 12.53
N LEU A 24 12.68 -8.39 12.48
CA LEU A 24 11.32 -8.24 11.95
C LEU A 24 10.57 -7.06 12.57
N GLY A 25 10.67 -6.86 13.89
CA GLY A 25 10.00 -5.75 14.58
C GLY A 25 10.46 -4.37 14.11
N HIS A 26 11.77 -4.20 13.88
CA HIS A 26 12.31 -2.94 13.35
C HIS A 26 11.95 -2.75 11.87
N THR A 27 11.95 -3.82 11.06
CA THR A 27 11.49 -3.74 9.67
C THR A 27 10.01 -3.35 9.59
N LEU A 28 9.18 -3.89 10.48
CA LEU A 28 7.77 -3.50 10.59
C LEU A 28 7.61 -2.04 11.01
N LEU A 29 8.45 -1.55 11.93
CA LEU A 29 8.46 -0.13 12.29
C LEU A 29 8.76 0.76 11.07
N HIS A 30 9.77 0.43 10.27
CA HIS A 30 10.06 1.16 9.03
C HIS A 30 8.89 1.10 8.04
N ALA A 31 8.23 -0.05 7.88
CA ALA A 31 7.01 -0.12 7.06
C ALA A 31 5.91 0.85 7.54
N LEU A 32 5.78 1.08 8.85
CA LEU A 32 4.84 2.07 9.39
C LEU A 32 5.28 3.50 9.10
N GLU A 33 6.58 3.78 9.10
CA GLU A 33 7.14 5.08 8.71
C GLU A 33 6.82 5.39 7.24
N GLU A 34 7.09 4.46 6.31
CA GLU A 34 6.78 4.65 4.88
C GLU A 34 5.26 4.79 4.64
N LEU A 35 4.44 4.04 5.38
CA LEU A 35 2.99 4.22 5.32
C LEU A 35 2.55 5.62 5.81
N GLY A 36 3.28 6.20 6.76
CA GLY A 36 3.09 7.57 7.22
C GLY A 36 3.40 8.61 6.14
N GLU A 37 4.48 8.42 5.39
CA GLU A 37 4.83 9.30 4.25
C GLU A 37 3.79 9.18 3.12
N ILE A 38 3.36 7.96 2.77
CA ILE A 38 2.24 7.74 1.84
C ILE A 38 0.98 8.49 2.32
N SER A 39 0.63 8.36 3.59
CA SER A 39 -0.54 9.03 4.18
C SER A 39 -0.45 10.55 4.04
N LYS A 40 0.72 11.13 4.28
CA LYS A 40 0.97 12.56 4.10
C LYS A 40 0.77 13.01 2.65
N LEU A 41 1.22 12.22 1.67
CA LEU A 41 1.03 12.54 0.25
C LEU A 41 -0.43 12.38 -0.19
N VAL A 42 -1.12 11.33 0.26
CA VAL A 42 -2.56 11.14 0.00
C VAL A 42 -3.38 12.30 0.56
N GLN A 43 -3.08 12.76 1.77
CA GLN A 43 -3.70 13.95 2.36
C GLN A 43 -3.51 15.22 1.51
N MET A 44 -2.38 15.35 0.81
CA MET A 44 -2.18 16.46 -0.13
C MET A 44 -3.03 16.29 -1.40
N ILE A 45 -3.15 15.07 -1.92
CA ILE A 45 -4.00 14.75 -3.08
C ILE A 45 -5.48 15.06 -2.78
N GLU A 46 -5.93 14.71 -1.57
CA GLU A 46 -7.31 14.91 -1.13
C GLU A 46 -7.60 16.35 -0.66
N GLY A 47 -6.59 17.24 -0.69
CA GLY A 47 -6.75 18.66 -0.34
C GLY A 47 -6.85 18.94 1.16
N TYR A 48 -6.58 17.95 2.02
CA TYR A 48 -6.47 18.16 3.47
C TYR A 48 -5.19 18.94 3.84
N ARG A 49 -4.11 18.75 3.08
CA ARG A 49 -2.83 19.47 3.23
C ARG A 49 -2.45 20.15 1.92
N GLU A 50 -1.92 21.37 1.99
CA GLU A 50 -1.39 22.02 0.78
C GLU A 50 -0.09 21.34 0.31
N PRO A 51 0.04 20.96 -0.97
CA PRO A 51 1.29 20.46 -1.52
C PRO A 51 2.32 21.60 -1.66
N ASN A 52 3.59 21.28 -1.40
CA ASN A 52 4.71 22.20 -1.63
C ASN A 52 5.90 21.41 -2.22
N PRO A 53 6.24 21.58 -3.52
CA PRO A 53 5.67 22.54 -4.48
C PRO A 53 4.21 22.20 -4.85
N GLN A 54 3.46 23.18 -5.37
CA GLN A 54 2.10 22.98 -5.92
C GLN A 54 2.13 22.26 -7.29
N ASP A 55 2.95 21.23 -7.40
CA ASP A 55 3.14 20.43 -8.59
C ASP A 55 2.54 19.03 -8.37
N LYS A 56 1.44 18.77 -9.07
CA LYS A 56 0.73 17.48 -9.00
C LYS A 56 1.52 16.34 -9.60
N GLU A 57 2.38 16.62 -10.58
CA GLU A 57 3.21 15.58 -11.18
C GLU A 57 4.33 15.17 -10.24
N GLN A 58 4.96 16.13 -9.57
CA GLN A 58 5.92 15.86 -8.51
C GLN A 58 5.27 15.05 -7.38
N LEU A 59 4.07 15.44 -6.93
CA LEU A 59 3.34 14.72 -5.87
C LEU A 59 3.07 13.25 -6.24
N ARG A 60 2.74 12.99 -7.51
CA ARG A 60 2.56 11.63 -8.02
C ARG A 60 3.88 10.85 -8.08
N HIS A 61 4.98 11.52 -8.44
CA HIS A 61 6.30 10.89 -8.46
C HIS A 61 6.74 10.50 -7.05
N ASP A 62 6.60 11.41 -6.08
CA ASP A 62 6.92 11.15 -4.68
C ASP A 62 6.07 10.00 -4.15
N LEU A 63 4.76 9.98 -4.43
CA LEU A 63 3.89 8.88 -4.00
C LEU A 63 4.33 7.54 -4.57
N ALA A 64 4.82 7.50 -5.82
CA ALA A 64 5.32 6.27 -6.42
C ALA A 64 6.59 5.75 -5.71
N LEU A 65 7.46 6.65 -5.23
CA LEU A 65 8.65 6.29 -4.45
C LEU A 65 8.25 5.74 -3.08
N GLU A 66 7.41 6.46 -2.33
CA GLU A 66 6.99 6.02 -0.99
C GLU A 66 6.23 4.68 -1.03
N LEU A 67 5.40 4.45 -2.07
CA LEU A 67 4.78 3.15 -2.31
C LEU A 67 5.82 2.04 -2.56
N SER A 68 6.90 2.36 -3.27
CA SER A 68 8.01 1.43 -3.50
C SER A 68 8.76 1.15 -2.20
N ASP A 69 9.03 2.16 -1.37
CA ASP A 69 9.76 2.00 -0.12
C ASP A 69 8.98 1.16 0.90
N LEU A 70 7.66 1.38 1.01
CA LEU A 70 6.78 0.48 1.76
C LEU A 70 6.86 -0.95 1.21
N GLN A 71 6.81 -1.11 -0.12
CA GLN A 71 6.85 -2.43 -0.75
C GLN A 71 8.17 -3.17 -0.48
N VAL A 72 9.31 -2.46 -0.42
CA VAL A 72 10.61 -3.02 -0.01
C VAL A 72 10.52 -3.58 1.41
N MET A 73 9.93 -2.84 2.35
CA MET A 73 9.78 -3.32 3.73
C MET A 73 8.87 -4.56 3.82
N ILE A 74 7.78 -4.60 3.04
CA ILE A 74 6.90 -5.78 2.99
C ILE A 74 7.62 -7.01 2.41
N PHE A 75 8.39 -6.85 1.32
CA PHE A 75 9.18 -7.97 0.79
C PHE A 75 10.28 -8.42 1.75
N LYS A 76 10.87 -7.48 2.49
CA LYS A 76 11.84 -7.78 3.55
C LYS A 76 11.24 -8.63 4.66
N ILE A 77 10.07 -8.23 5.17
CA ILE A 77 9.31 -9.01 6.14
C ILE A 77 9.02 -10.41 5.58
N ALA A 78 8.61 -10.51 4.32
CA ALA A 78 8.30 -11.78 3.69
C ALA A 78 9.51 -12.71 3.60
N TYR A 79 10.66 -12.25 3.08
CA TYR A 79 11.83 -13.11 2.96
C TYR A 79 12.41 -13.47 4.34
N LEU A 80 12.43 -12.54 5.31
CA LEU A 80 12.85 -12.83 6.70
C LEU A 80 11.94 -13.87 7.38
N SER A 81 10.70 -14.01 6.89
CA SER A 81 9.71 -14.98 7.39
C SER A 81 9.61 -16.25 6.54
N GLY A 82 10.45 -16.41 5.50
CA GLY A 82 10.40 -17.55 4.60
C GLY A 82 9.14 -17.63 3.72
N ILE A 83 8.53 -16.49 3.40
CA ILE A 83 7.31 -16.40 2.60
C ILE A 83 7.66 -16.07 1.15
N ASP A 84 7.21 -16.88 0.20
CA ASP A 84 7.18 -16.55 -1.23
C ASP A 84 5.99 -15.62 -1.51
N MET A 85 6.27 -14.37 -1.87
CA MET A 85 5.22 -13.38 -2.08
C MET A 85 4.39 -13.62 -3.34
N GLU A 86 4.96 -14.23 -4.38
CA GLU A 86 4.22 -14.54 -5.60
C GLU A 86 3.17 -15.62 -5.33
N GLU A 87 3.54 -16.68 -4.60
CA GLU A 87 2.58 -17.68 -4.12
C GLU A 87 1.52 -17.11 -3.17
N ALA A 88 1.94 -16.21 -2.26
CA ALA A 88 1.02 -15.56 -1.34
C ALA A 88 -0.01 -14.70 -2.09
N MET A 89 0.41 -13.99 -3.14
CA MET A 89 -0.47 -13.17 -3.97
C MET A 89 -1.40 -14.00 -4.84
N VAL A 90 -0.94 -15.13 -5.40
CA VAL A 90 -1.83 -16.08 -6.11
C VAL A 90 -2.92 -16.61 -5.18
N ARG A 91 -2.55 -17.01 -3.94
CA ARG A 91 -3.54 -17.42 -2.92
C ARG A 91 -4.49 -16.30 -2.54
N GLY A 92 -3.98 -15.08 -2.41
CA GLY A 92 -4.78 -13.88 -2.15
C GLY A 92 -5.79 -13.59 -3.25
N GLN A 93 -5.38 -13.71 -4.51
CA GLN A 93 -6.25 -13.56 -5.68
C GLN A 93 -7.39 -14.59 -5.66
N GLN A 94 -7.07 -15.88 -5.51
CA GLN A 94 -8.08 -16.94 -5.44
C GLN A 94 -9.08 -16.70 -4.31
N LYS A 95 -8.59 -16.26 -3.14
CA LYS A 95 -9.44 -15.90 -2.00
C LYS A 95 -10.36 -14.71 -2.31
N ALA A 96 -9.87 -13.71 -3.04
CA ALA A 96 -10.68 -12.56 -3.45
C ALA A 96 -11.78 -12.97 -4.45
N ASP A 97 -11.43 -13.77 -5.48
CA ASP A 97 -12.38 -14.27 -6.48
C ASP A 97 -13.48 -15.14 -5.84
N GLN A 98 -13.13 -15.96 -4.86
CA GLN A 98 -14.11 -16.75 -4.11
C GLN A 98 -15.02 -15.90 -3.23
N ARG A 99 -14.48 -14.82 -2.65
CA ARG A 99 -15.23 -13.94 -1.74
C ARG A 99 -16.17 -13.01 -2.51
N PHE A 100 -15.79 -12.58 -3.71
CA PHE A 100 -16.52 -11.63 -4.53
C PHE A 100 -16.67 -12.12 -5.98
N PRO A 101 -17.44 -13.20 -6.21
CA PRO A 101 -17.52 -13.84 -7.53
C PRO A 101 -18.30 -13.05 -8.57
N ASP A 102 -19.20 -12.15 -8.12
CA ASP A 102 -20.00 -11.30 -9.01
C ASP A 102 -19.40 -9.89 -9.11
N PRO A 103 -18.91 -9.47 -10.30
CA PRO A 103 -18.39 -8.13 -10.52
C PRO A 103 -19.38 -7.00 -10.20
N ALA A 104 -20.70 -7.24 -10.25
CA ALA A 104 -21.72 -6.23 -9.95
C ALA A 104 -21.68 -5.78 -8.48
N THR A 105 -21.26 -6.67 -7.57
CA THR A 105 -21.14 -6.39 -6.12
C THR A 105 -20.32 -5.14 -5.85
N GLY A 106 -19.23 -4.91 -6.61
CA GLY A 106 -18.35 -3.77 -6.39
C GLY A 106 -19.02 -2.41 -6.68
N ALA A 107 -19.84 -2.34 -7.74
CA ALA A 107 -20.57 -1.11 -8.07
C ALA A 107 -21.67 -0.84 -7.04
N GLU A 108 -22.40 -1.88 -6.63
CA GLU A 108 -23.47 -1.78 -5.64
C GLU A 108 -22.95 -1.33 -4.26
N ASP A 109 -21.85 -1.92 -3.79
CA ASP A 109 -21.21 -1.58 -2.53
C ASP A 109 -20.69 -0.14 -2.52
N ARG A 110 -20.07 0.30 -3.63
CA ARG A 110 -19.57 1.67 -3.78
C ARG A 110 -20.71 2.67 -3.78
N ASP A 111 -21.79 2.39 -4.50
CA ASP A 111 -22.96 3.27 -4.54
C ASP A 111 -23.66 3.32 -3.16
N ALA A 112 -23.73 2.19 -2.46
CA ALA A 112 -24.23 2.14 -1.09
C ALA A 112 -23.35 2.95 -0.12
N TYR A 113 -22.02 2.86 -0.25
CA TYR A 113 -21.08 3.69 0.50
C TYR A 113 -21.33 5.18 0.27
N TRP A 114 -21.39 5.64 -0.98
CA TRP A 114 -21.63 7.05 -1.29
C TRP A 114 -22.99 7.55 -0.83
N ARG A 115 -24.05 6.74 -0.94
CA ARG A 115 -25.36 7.09 -0.38
C ARG A 115 -25.28 7.35 1.12
N ARG A 116 -24.61 6.47 1.87
CA ARG A 116 -24.41 6.64 3.32
C ARG A 116 -23.56 7.87 3.65
N PHE A 117 -22.45 8.06 2.93
CA PHE A 117 -21.53 9.16 3.18
C PHE A 117 -22.16 10.53 2.90
N ARG A 118 -22.87 10.69 1.78
CA ARG A 118 -23.60 11.94 1.48
C ARG A 118 -24.74 12.20 2.47
N ALA A 119 -25.44 11.16 2.93
CA ALA A 119 -26.43 11.31 4.00
C ALA A 119 -25.79 11.87 5.28
N TYR A 120 -24.65 11.30 5.69
CA TYR A 120 -23.86 11.83 6.80
C TYR A 120 -23.44 13.29 6.61
N LEU A 121 -22.92 13.67 5.42
CA LEU A 121 -22.53 15.05 5.15
C LEU A 121 -23.71 16.03 5.31
N ARG A 122 -24.90 15.69 4.79
CA ARG A 122 -26.11 16.52 4.98
C ARG A 122 -26.54 16.62 6.43
N GLU A 123 -26.56 15.50 7.14
CA GLU A 123 -26.93 15.46 8.56
C GLU A 123 -25.95 16.26 9.42
N ALA A 124 -24.68 16.29 9.05
CA ALA A 124 -23.63 17.06 9.70
C ALA A 124 -23.55 18.54 9.25
N GLY A 125 -24.31 18.95 8.23
CA GLY A 125 -24.25 20.31 7.67
C GLY A 125 -22.96 20.63 6.91
N LEU A 126 -22.34 19.61 6.30
CA LEU A 126 -21.08 19.70 5.54
C LEU A 126 -21.29 19.65 4.00
N GLU A 127 -22.55 19.57 3.55
CA GLU A 127 -23.00 19.61 2.15
C GLU A 127 -23.77 20.90 1.85
#